data_AF-A0A2W5SFU7-F1
#
_entry.id   AF-A0A2W5SFU7-F1
#
_cell.length_a   1.000
_cell.length_b   1.000
_cell.length_c   1.000
_cell.angle_alpha   90.00
_cell.angle_beta   90.00
_cell.angle_gamma   90.00
#
_symmetry.space_group_name_H-M   'P 1'
#
loop_
_entity.id
_entity.type
_entity.pdbx_description
1 polymer ?
#
loop_
_entity_poly.entity_id
_entity_poly.type
_entity_poly.pdbx_seq_one_letter_code
_entity_poly.pdbx_strand_id
1 'polypeptide(L)'
;MKPTQKINLELQRLVAVPVWRFAVGLRIRFNHPTLLYQTYPEDWIAYYAKNGLLFFDPTVRWGMTETGIVDWDDLASTDSAGVFKQAADHGLVHGIAISVGDHAERSLGFFAAKERPISADERVLAQEVVKNLHEATEGVADLSPADLAPFIALNDHLRPAAT
;
A
#
# COMPACT_ATOMS: atom_id res chain seq x y z
N MET A 1 9.00 21.16 9.91
CA MET A 1 8.86 20.60 8.55
C MET A 1 7.37 20.51 8.23
N LYS A 2 6.93 20.87 7.02
CA LYS A 2 5.51 20.74 6.64
C LYS A 2 5.10 19.25 6.57
N PRO A 3 3.84 18.88 6.87
CA PRO A 3 3.39 17.48 6.78
C PRO A 3 3.68 16.82 5.43
N THR A 4 3.43 17.52 4.32
CA THR A 4 3.71 17.04 2.95
C THR A 4 5.18 16.74 2.71
N GLN A 5 6.10 17.52 3.30
CA GLN A 5 7.54 17.26 3.20
C GLN A 5 7.93 15.98 3.97
N LYS A 6 7.36 15.77 5.18
CA LYS A 6 7.58 14.55 5.97
C LYS A 6 7.11 13.32 5.18
N ILE A 7 5.88 13.36 4.67
CA ILE A 7 5.29 12.28 3.89
C ILE A 7 6.13 11.98 2.64
N ASN A 8 6.55 13.01 1.91
CA ASN A 8 7.40 12.82 0.74
C ASN A 8 8.71 12.12 1.09
N LEU A 9 9.39 12.51 2.19
CA LEU A 9 10.62 11.85 2.61
C LEU A 9 10.41 10.35 2.90
N GLU A 10 9.33 9.99 3.58
CA GLU A 10 8.99 8.60 3.85
C GLU A 10 8.67 7.82 2.56
N LEU A 11 7.91 8.42 1.63
CA LEU A 11 7.64 7.82 0.32
C LEU A 11 8.92 7.61 -0.49
N GLN A 12 9.87 8.54 -0.43
CA GLN A 12 11.16 8.40 -1.10
C GLN A 12 12.01 7.26 -0.51
N ARG A 13 11.86 6.93 0.79
CA ARG A 13 12.50 5.73 1.36
C ARG A 13 11.96 4.44 0.75
N LEU A 14 10.64 4.35 0.48
CA LEU A 14 10.06 3.21 -0.23
C LEU A 14 10.53 3.16 -1.68
N VAL A 15 10.55 4.30 -2.35
CA VAL A 15 11.01 4.44 -3.74
C VAL A 15 12.48 4.05 -3.88
N ALA A 16 13.32 4.31 -2.87
CA ALA A 16 14.73 3.97 -2.88
C ALA A 16 15.01 2.45 -2.87
N VAL A 17 14.02 1.61 -2.55
CA VAL A 17 14.12 0.15 -2.65
C VAL A 17 13.70 -0.29 -4.06
N PRO A 18 14.64 -0.60 -4.98
CA PRO A 18 14.32 -0.68 -6.41
C PRO A 18 13.40 -1.86 -6.76
N VAL A 19 13.51 -2.95 -6.01
CA VAL A 19 12.78 -4.21 -6.24
C VAL A 19 11.29 -4.13 -5.89
N TRP A 20 10.87 -3.11 -5.15
CA TRP A 20 9.48 -2.97 -4.71
C TRP A 20 8.59 -2.32 -5.75
N ARG A 21 7.39 -2.88 -5.82
CA ARG A 21 6.17 -2.21 -6.25
C ARG A 21 5.22 -2.22 -5.06
N PHE A 22 4.51 -1.13 -4.82
CA PHE A 22 3.70 -1.00 -3.62
C PHE A 22 2.42 -0.22 -3.86
N ALA A 23 1.46 -0.40 -2.94
CA ALA A 23 0.35 0.50 -2.71
C ALA A 23 0.24 0.77 -1.20
N VAL A 24 0.10 2.03 -0.81
CA VAL A 24 -0.10 2.45 0.58
C VAL A 24 -1.38 3.26 0.65
N GLY A 25 -2.39 2.71 1.30
CA GLY A 25 -3.67 3.37 1.58
C GLY A 25 -3.66 3.93 3.01
N LEU A 26 -3.75 5.24 3.16
CA LEU A 26 -3.69 5.91 4.46
C LEU A 26 -5.08 6.36 4.92
N ARG A 27 -5.32 6.23 6.23
CA ARG A 27 -6.53 6.73 6.90
C ARG A 27 -7.82 6.23 6.23
N ILE A 28 -7.96 4.91 6.19
CA ILE A 28 -9.08 4.24 5.57
C ILE A 28 -10.32 4.39 6.45
N ARG A 29 -11.37 4.98 5.88
CA ARG A 29 -12.72 5.08 6.46
C ARG A 29 -13.70 4.53 5.44
N PHE A 30 -14.71 3.76 5.88
CA PHE A 30 -15.73 3.17 5.00
C PHE A 30 -15.18 2.41 3.78
N ASN A 31 -14.09 1.64 3.95
CA ASN A 31 -13.38 0.91 2.88
C ASN A 31 -12.71 1.79 1.81
N HIS A 32 -12.54 3.10 2.06
CA HIS A 32 -11.84 4.01 1.15
C HIS A 32 -10.65 4.67 1.84
N PRO A 33 -9.44 4.58 1.28
CA PRO A 33 -8.31 5.35 1.77
C PRO A 33 -8.52 6.83 1.48
N THR A 34 -8.16 7.71 2.43
CA THR A 34 -8.13 9.16 2.20
C THR A 34 -7.02 9.53 1.22
N LEU A 35 -5.86 8.87 1.36
CA LEU A 35 -4.71 9.02 0.45
C LEU A 35 -4.27 7.65 -0.02
N LEU A 36 -4.02 7.52 -1.32
CA LEU A 36 -3.50 6.30 -1.94
C LEU A 36 -2.23 6.65 -2.72
N TYR A 37 -1.12 6.02 -2.33
CA TYR A 37 0.16 6.13 -3.03
C TYR A 37 0.53 4.78 -3.61
N GLN A 38 0.75 4.68 -4.92
CA GLN A 38 1.03 3.39 -5.54
C GLN A 38 2.02 3.48 -6.70
N THR A 39 2.81 2.42 -6.86
CA THR A 39 3.81 2.25 -7.92
C THR A 39 3.59 0.98 -8.73
N TYR A 40 2.46 0.29 -8.51
CA TYR A 40 2.08 -0.90 -9.27
C TYR A 40 1.99 -0.62 -10.78
N PRO A 41 2.21 -1.66 -11.63
CA PRO A 41 1.97 -1.56 -13.06
C PRO A 41 0.55 -1.05 -13.39
N GLU A 42 0.42 -0.20 -14.40
CA GLU A 42 -0.86 0.41 -14.79
C GLU A 42 -1.88 -0.64 -15.26
N ASP A 43 -1.42 -1.66 -15.97
CA ASP A 43 -2.23 -2.77 -16.45
C ASP A 43 -2.80 -3.59 -15.28
N TRP A 44 -2.01 -3.83 -14.23
CA TRP A 44 -2.49 -4.45 -13.00
C TRP A 44 -3.53 -3.59 -12.29
N ILE A 45 -3.29 -2.28 -12.13
CA ILE A 45 -4.25 -1.35 -11.49
C ILE A 45 -5.58 -1.39 -12.25
N ALA A 46 -5.55 -1.31 -13.58
CA ALA A 46 -6.74 -1.38 -14.42
C ALA A 46 -7.46 -2.73 -14.31
N TYR A 47 -6.71 -3.83 -14.35
CA TYR A 47 -7.24 -5.19 -14.21
C TYR A 47 -7.89 -5.41 -12.83
N TYR A 48 -7.21 -5.01 -11.76
CA TYR A 48 -7.68 -5.13 -10.38
C TYR A 48 -9.02 -4.38 -10.18
N ALA A 49 -9.10 -3.15 -10.67
CA ALA A 49 -10.31 -2.34 -10.59
C ALA A 49 -11.45 -2.92 -11.43
N LYS A 50 -11.18 -3.29 -12.69
CA LYS A 50 -12.18 -3.84 -13.63
C LYS A 50 -12.84 -5.12 -13.10
N ASN A 51 -12.06 -5.97 -12.45
CA ASN A 51 -12.54 -7.26 -11.91
C ASN A 51 -13.04 -7.16 -10.47
N GLY A 52 -13.05 -5.97 -9.85
CA GLY A 52 -13.53 -5.78 -8.48
C GLY A 52 -12.73 -6.57 -7.44
N LEU A 53 -11.43 -6.77 -7.66
CA LEU A 53 -10.61 -7.68 -6.83
C LEU A 53 -10.48 -7.22 -5.38
N LEU A 54 -10.70 -5.92 -5.09
CA LEU A 54 -10.74 -5.36 -3.74
C LEU A 54 -11.59 -6.18 -2.76
N PHE A 55 -12.74 -6.69 -3.21
CA PHE A 55 -13.67 -7.45 -2.36
C PHE A 55 -13.19 -8.88 -2.09
N PHE A 56 -12.26 -9.39 -2.90
CA PHE A 56 -11.76 -10.75 -2.86
C PHE A 56 -10.32 -10.86 -2.35
N ASP A 57 -9.60 -9.74 -2.31
CA ASP A 57 -8.20 -9.67 -1.93
C ASP A 57 -7.97 -10.07 -0.46
N PRO A 58 -7.24 -11.18 -0.21
CA PRO A 58 -6.93 -11.63 1.14
C PRO A 58 -6.15 -10.61 1.95
N THR A 59 -5.27 -9.83 1.31
CA THR A 59 -4.42 -8.86 1.99
C THR A 59 -5.23 -7.68 2.51
N VAL A 60 -6.24 -7.26 1.76
CA VAL A 60 -7.18 -6.21 2.18
C VAL A 60 -8.04 -6.73 3.32
N ARG A 61 -8.57 -7.95 3.22
CA ARG A 61 -9.39 -8.56 4.28
C ARG A 61 -8.61 -8.71 5.59
N TRP A 62 -7.43 -9.32 5.55
CA TRP A 62 -6.54 -9.41 6.71
C TRP A 62 -6.18 -8.01 7.23
N GLY A 63 -5.86 -7.11 6.30
CA GLY A 63 -5.53 -5.73 6.59
C GLY A 63 -6.66 -5.02 7.33
N MET A 64 -7.93 -5.33 7.12
CA MET A 64 -9.05 -4.68 7.84
C MET A 64 -9.32 -5.26 9.23
N THR A 65 -8.85 -6.48 9.52
CA THR A 65 -9.13 -7.18 10.78
C THR A 65 -7.93 -7.24 11.72
N GLU A 66 -6.71 -7.28 11.19
CA GLU A 66 -5.48 -7.50 11.95
C GLU A 66 -4.54 -6.29 11.93
N THR A 67 -3.59 -6.23 12.86
CA THR A 67 -2.52 -5.22 12.89
C THR A 67 -1.17 -5.94 12.89
N GLY A 68 -0.20 -5.41 12.15
CA GLY A 68 1.14 -6.00 12.05
C GLY A 68 1.61 -6.16 10.61
N ILE A 69 2.28 -7.27 10.33
CA ILE A 69 2.78 -7.65 9.01
C ILE A 69 2.43 -9.12 8.73
N VAL A 70 2.08 -9.44 7.48
CA VAL A 70 1.81 -10.80 7.03
C VAL A 70 2.37 -11.04 5.63
N ASP A 71 2.81 -12.26 5.35
CA ASP A 71 3.19 -12.71 4.01
C ASP A 71 1.97 -13.09 3.18
N TRP A 72 2.06 -12.88 1.86
CA TRP A 72 1.04 -13.39 0.95
C TRP A 72 0.93 -14.92 1.01
N ASP A 73 2.06 -15.62 1.21
CA ASP A 73 2.09 -17.08 1.34
C ASP A 73 1.26 -17.58 2.54
N ASP A 74 1.26 -16.84 3.66
CA ASP A 74 0.46 -17.18 4.84
C ASP A 74 -1.04 -16.95 4.61
N LEU A 75 -1.40 -16.09 3.65
CA LEU A 75 -2.78 -15.79 3.26
C LEU A 75 -3.28 -16.66 2.10
N ALA A 76 -2.41 -17.44 1.45
CA ALA A 76 -2.73 -18.16 0.22
C ALA A 76 -3.94 -19.11 0.35
N SER A 77 -4.13 -19.71 1.54
CA SER A 77 -5.29 -20.58 1.82
C SER A 77 -6.64 -19.85 1.77
N THR A 78 -6.64 -18.53 1.90
CA THR A 78 -7.84 -17.68 1.86
C THR A 78 -8.05 -16.99 0.51
N ASP A 79 -7.13 -17.17 -0.45
CA ASP A 79 -7.18 -16.59 -1.80
C ASP A 79 -8.11 -17.36 -2.75
N SER A 80 -9.39 -17.43 -2.40
CA SER A 80 -10.41 -18.13 -3.20
C SER A 80 -10.58 -17.60 -4.63
N ALA A 81 -10.20 -16.35 -4.88
CA ALA A 81 -10.31 -15.71 -6.20
C ALA A 81 -9.01 -15.73 -7.00
N GLY A 82 -7.92 -16.27 -6.43
CA GLY A 82 -6.61 -16.33 -7.09
C GLY A 82 -6.00 -14.96 -7.36
N VAL A 83 -6.20 -13.98 -6.48
CA VAL A 83 -5.66 -12.62 -6.60
C VAL A 83 -4.14 -12.64 -6.67
N PHE A 84 -3.45 -13.47 -5.88
CA PHE A 84 -1.99 -13.54 -5.89
C PHE A 84 -1.45 -14.11 -7.20
N LYS A 85 -2.12 -15.12 -7.75
CA LYS A 85 -1.77 -15.67 -9.07
C LYS A 85 -1.93 -14.62 -10.16
N GLN A 86 -3.06 -13.90 -10.16
CA GLN A 86 -3.32 -12.83 -11.11
C GLN A 86 -2.29 -11.70 -10.97
N ALA A 87 -1.93 -11.29 -9.75
CA ALA A 87 -0.91 -10.30 -9.50
C ALA A 87 0.48 -10.74 -10.03
N ALA A 88 0.81 -12.03 -9.88
CA ALA A 88 2.07 -12.59 -10.37
C ALA A 88 2.18 -12.53 -11.90
N ASP A 89 1.07 -12.66 -12.64
CA ASP A 89 1.05 -12.48 -14.11
C ASP A 89 1.46 -11.06 -14.54
N HIS A 90 1.38 -10.08 -13.63
CA HIS A 90 1.84 -8.70 -13.79
C HIS A 90 3.17 -8.40 -13.07
N GLY A 91 3.90 -9.44 -12.64
CA GLY A 91 5.21 -9.30 -12.00
C GLY A 91 5.17 -8.94 -10.51
N LEU A 92 4.02 -9.05 -9.86
CA LEU A 92 3.87 -8.88 -8.40
C LEU A 92 3.80 -10.27 -7.76
N VAL A 93 4.97 -10.83 -7.42
CA VAL A 93 5.09 -12.26 -7.10
C VAL A 93 5.19 -12.49 -5.59
N HIS A 94 6.18 -11.88 -4.96
CA HIS A 94 6.46 -12.07 -3.55
C HIS A 94 6.01 -10.84 -2.77
N GLY A 95 4.96 -10.96 -1.98
CA GLY A 95 4.39 -9.81 -1.29
C GLY A 95 4.18 -9.97 0.20
N ILE A 96 4.09 -8.81 0.85
CA ILE A 96 3.69 -8.64 2.24
C ILE A 96 2.56 -7.62 2.32
N ALA A 97 1.74 -7.73 3.35
CA ALA A 97 0.78 -6.71 3.75
C ALA A 97 1.10 -6.23 5.16
N ILE A 98 0.89 -4.94 5.39
CA ILE A 98 1.15 -4.24 6.64
C ILE A 98 -0.11 -3.49 7.03
N SER A 99 -0.48 -3.58 8.29
CA SER A 99 -1.63 -2.87 8.86
C SER A 99 -1.22 -2.15 10.13
N VAL A 100 -1.56 -0.86 10.23
CA VAL A 100 -1.28 0.02 11.37
C VAL A 100 -2.49 0.89 11.72
N GLY A 101 -2.59 1.28 12.99
CA GLY A 101 -3.71 2.08 13.50
C GLY A 101 -4.88 1.23 14.00
N ASP A 102 -5.88 1.89 14.56
CA ASP A 102 -7.11 1.25 15.03
C ASP A 102 -8.11 1.01 13.88
N HIS A 103 -9.23 0.34 14.15
CA HIS A 103 -10.25 0.06 13.13
C HIS A 103 -10.95 1.32 12.56
N ALA A 104 -10.90 2.46 13.24
CA ALA A 104 -11.58 3.67 12.80
C ALA A 104 -10.77 4.45 11.74
N GLU A 105 -9.44 4.42 11.82
CA GLU A 105 -8.56 5.24 10.97
C GLU A 105 -7.29 4.53 10.48
N ARG A 106 -7.38 3.22 10.28
CA ARG A 106 -6.27 2.36 9.84
C ARG A 106 -5.59 2.79 8.56
N SER A 107 -4.31 2.47 8.46
CA SER A 107 -3.54 2.56 7.23
C SER A 107 -2.98 1.19 6.84
N LEU A 108 -2.96 0.91 5.55
CA LEU A 108 -2.48 -0.34 4.97
C LEU A 108 -1.32 -0.07 4.00
N GLY A 109 -0.32 -0.94 4.04
CA GLY A 109 0.76 -0.99 3.06
C GLY A 109 0.86 -2.37 2.42
N PHE A 110 0.89 -2.42 1.11
CA PHE A 110 1.02 -3.64 0.31
C PHE A 110 2.28 -3.51 -0.51
N PHE A 111 3.20 -4.46 -0.38
CA PHE A 111 4.50 -4.43 -1.07
C PHE A 111 4.67 -5.75 -1.79
N ALA A 112 5.18 -5.70 -3.02
CA ALA A 112 5.51 -6.86 -3.81
C ALA A 112 6.85 -6.69 -4.53
N ALA A 113 7.57 -7.79 -4.68
CA ALA A 113 8.78 -7.92 -5.47
C ALA A 113 8.63 -9.05 -6.49
N LYS A 114 9.37 -8.97 -7.59
CA LYS A 114 9.26 -9.93 -8.69
C LYS A 114 10.17 -11.13 -8.52
N GLU A 115 11.45 -10.89 -8.20
CA GLU A 115 12.49 -11.91 -8.32
C GLU A 115 12.72 -12.73 -7.04
N ARG A 116 12.47 -12.14 -5.86
CA ARG A 116 12.73 -12.80 -4.57
C ARG A 116 11.77 -12.36 -3.47
N PRO A 117 11.66 -13.14 -2.39
CA PRO A 117 10.98 -12.73 -1.17
C PRO A 117 11.54 -11.43 -0.58
N ILE A 118 10.67 -10.67 0.09
CA ILE A 118 11.01 -9.46 0.83
C ILE A 118 11.77 -9.87 2.09
N SER A 119 12.98 -9.32 2.27
CA SER A 119 13.91 -9.68 3.35
C SER A 119 13.44 -9.17 4.71
N ALA A 120 14.06 -9.65 5.80
CA ALA A 120 13.76 -9.18 7.15
C ALA A 120 13.99 -7.67 7.32
N ASP A 121 15.12 -7.15 6.83
CA ASP A 121 15.44 -5.71 6.92
C ASP A 121 14.48 -4.86 6.09
N GLU A 122 14.09 -5.36 4.91
CA GLU A 122 13.11 -4.73 4.04
C GLU A 122 11.72 -4.67 4.71
N ARG A 123 11.30 -5.71 5.43
CA ARG A 123 10.06 -5.73 6.21
C ARG A 123 10.07 -4.69 7.33
N VAL A 124 11.18 -4.59 8.07
CA VAL A 124 11.35 -3.60 9.13
C VAL A 124 11.23 -2.20 8.55
N LEU A 125 11.91 -1.91 7.44
CA LEU A 125 11.81 -0.63 6.74
C LEU A 125 10.37 -0.33 6.30
N ALA A 126 9.69 -1.28 5.64
CA ALA A 126 8.33 -1.09 5.16
C ALA A 126 7.37 -0.80 6.31
N GLN A 127 7.48 -1.54 7.42
CA GLN A 127 6.63 -1.34 8.59
C GLN A 127 6.88 0.00 9.26
N GLU A 128 8.15 0.38 9.44
CA GLU A 128 8.53 1.68 9.99
C GLU A 128 7.95 2.82 9.14
N VAL A 129 8.11 2.75 7.83
CA VAL A 129 7.63 3.78 6.91
C VAL A 129 6.10 3.88 6.91
N VAL A 130 5.38 2.75 6.84
CA VAL A 130 3.90 2.76 6.88
C VAL A 130 3.40 3.36 8.20
N LYS A 131 4.06 3.05 9.32
CA LYS A 131 3.76 3.67 10.62
C LYS A 131 4.01 5.18 10.61
N ASN A 132 5.17 5.62 10.12
CA ASN A 132 5.51 7.04 10.03
C ASN A 132 4.55 7.81 9.12
N LEU A 133 4.12 7.20 8.01
CA LEU A 133 3.12 7.77 7.09
C LEU A 133 1.75 7.87 7.76
N HIS A 134 1.32 6.84 8.49
CA HIS A 134 0.10 6.88 9.28
C HIS A 134 0.16 8.06 10.25
N GLU A 135 1.15 8.14 11.12
CA GLU A 135 1.32 9.25 12.09
C GLU A 135 1.37 10.63 11.40
N ALA A 136 2.11 10.76 10.30
CA ALA A 136 2.24 12.02 9.56
C ALA A 136 0.94 12.48 8.86
N THR A 137 -0.04 11.59 8.75
CA THR A 137 -1.34 11.85 8.13
C THR A 137 -2.48 11.93 9.15
N GLU A 138 -2.18 12.18 10.42
CA GLU A 138 -3.23 12.45 11.40
C GLU A 138 -4.06 13.68 10.99
N GLY A 139 -5.39 13.57 11.10
CA GLY A 139 -6.34 14.63 10.76
C GLY A 139 -6.52 14.92 9.26
N VAL A 140 -5.78 14.27 8.35
CA VAL A 140 -5.91 14.56 6.91
C VAL A 140 -7.28 14.17 6.35
N ALA A 141 -7.95 13.19 6.98
CA ALA A 141 -9.26 12.71 6.57
C ALA A 141 -10.40 13.73 6.80
N ASP A 142 -10.13 14.80 7.56
CA ASP A 142 -11.10 15.87 7.83
C ASP A 142 -10.81 17.15 7.02
N LEU A 143 -9.77 17.11 6.17
CA LEU A 143 -9.40 18.24 5.31
C LEU A 143 -10.38 18.43 4.15
N SER A 144 -10.47 19.67 3.67
CA SER A 144 -11.20 19.98 2.45
C SER A 144 -10.51 19.37 1.22
N PRO A 145 -11.23 19.15 0.11
CA PRO A 145 -10.60 18.66 -1.13
C PRO A 145 -9.44 19.55 -1.62
N ALA A 146 -9.53 20.87 -1.43
CA ALA A 146 -8.47 21.80 -1.81
C ALA A 146 -7.22 21.64 -0.95
N ASP A 147 -7.39 21.39 0.35
CA ASP A 147 -6.29 21.18 1.30
C ASP A 147 -5.67 19.79 1.19
N LEU A 148 -6.42 18.81 0.66
CA LEU A 148 -5.91 17.47 0.33
C LEU A 148 -5.05 17.45 -0.94
N ALA A 149 -5.32 18.34 -1.90
CA ALA A 149 -4.66 18.33 -3.20
C ALA A 149 -3.12 18.27 -3.13
N PRO A 150 -2.42 19.00 -2.24
CA PRO A 150 -0.97 18.91 -2.11
C PRO A 150 -0.45 17.55 -1.62
N PHE A 151 -1.26 16.79 -0.88
CA PHE A 151 -0.92 15.44 -0.43
C PHE A 151 -1.10 14.45 -1.58
N ILE A 152 -2.23 14.54 -2.30
CA ILE A 152 -2.53 13.70 -3.47
C ILE A 152 -1.45 13.86 -4.56
N ALA A 153 -1.02 15.10 -4.81
CA ALA A 153 0.02 15.41 -5.81
C ALA A 153 1.38 14.74 -5.53
N LEU A 154 1.65 14.23 -4.32
CA LEU A 154 2.87 13.49 -4.04
C LEU A 154 2.99 12.19 -4.85
N ASN A 155 1.87 11.66 -5.38
CA ASN A 155 1.89 10.48 -6.22
C ASN A 155 2.68 10.73 -7.53
N ASP A 156 2.69 11.97 -8.03
CA ASP A 156 3.43 12.37 -9.24
C ASP A 156 4.95 12.31 -9.07
N HIS A 157 5.42 12.27 -7.81
CA HIS A 157 6.84 12.17 -7.47
C HIS A 157 7.30 10.73 -7.21
N LEU A 158 6.39 9.75 -7.32
CA LEU A 158 6.75 8.35 -7.25
C LEU A 158 7.30 7.88 -8.60
N ARG A 159 8.06 6.78 -8.58
CA ARG A 159 8.49 6.13 -9.82
C ARG A 159 7.24 5.85 -10.68
N PRO A 160 7.27 6.13 -11.99
CA PRO A 160 6.18 5.73 -12.85
C PRO A 160 5.91 4.23 -12.74
N ALA A 161 4.64 3.86 -12.93
CA ALA A 161 4.26 2.46 -13.07
C ALA A 161 5.17 1.78 -14.10
N ALA A 162 5.61 0.55 -13.83
CA ALA A 162 6.32 -0.21 -14.86
C ALA A 162 5.35 -0.44 -16.03
N THR A 163 5.79 -0.08 -17.23
CA THR A 163 5.27 -0.65 -18.49
C THR A 163 5.59 -2.11 -18.62
#